data_AF-A0AAU0QC05-F1
#
_entry.id   AF-A0AAU0QC05-F1
#
_cell.length_a   1.000
_cell.length_b   1.000
_cell.length_c   1.000
_cell.angle_alpha   90.00
_cell.angle_beta   90.00
_cell.angle_gamma   90.00
#
_symmetry.space_group_name_H-M   'P 1'
#
loop_
_entity.id
_entity.type
_entity.pdbx_description
1 polymer ?
#
loop_
_entity_poly.entity_id
_entity_poly.type
_entity_poly.pdbx_seq_one_letter_code
_entity_poly.pdbx_strand_id
1 'polypeptide(L)'
;MAYRAFDLMEAGPQRIAQMLAELVELFKTEALHRLPVKSWDVRHAREAYRFLSQARHVGKVVLTMPDAWAAGTVLITGGTGMAGSAVARHLVSRYGVRQVVLASRAGEHTESVAALVDELGSAGARVQVVSCDVADRDAVAGLVASQPDLTAVFHAAGVLDDAVITGLTPERVDKVLRAKVDGAWNLHELTRHLDVSAFVLFSSMAGIVGAPGQANYAAANAFLDGLAAYRRSRGLAALSVAWGLWEQASAMTEHLGERDRVRMSRVGLAPLPTNQAMGFLDAALLADRPVVVAARLDRAALAGAELPALFSQLVAGPIRRIIDGADEVSGSGLASRLHGLTPEQRHRELTELVCSNAAIVLGHSGTEIDAHKAFQDLGFDSLTAVELRNRLKTATGLTLPPTLIFDYPTAAELAEHLDIQLANAPAVTVDQPNPSTRFNEVTRELQALLDQPNWNPDDKTRLIKRLQAILTDCTAPPASSGPSTTHDDEDITTATESQLFAILDDELGP
;
A
#
# COMPACT_ATOMS: atom_id res chain seq x y z
N MET A 1 -54.73 -45.73 8.69
CA MET A 1 -53.53 -44.87 8.61
C MET A 1 -53.97 -43.48 8.19
N ALA A 2 -53.59 -42.45 8.93
CA ALA A 2 -53.86 -41.06 8.57
C ALA A 2 -52.59 -40.43 7.99
N TYR A 3 -52.71 -39.76 6.85
CA TYR A 3 -51.64 -38.95 6.25
C TYR A 3 -51.84 -37.50 6.67
N ARG A 4 -50.77 -36.82 7.08
CA ARG A 4 -50.79 -35.38 7.36
C ARG A 4 -49.60 -34.71 6.67
N ALA A 5 -49.90 -33.83 5.72
CA ALA A 5 -48.95 -32.82 5.27
C ALA A 5 -48.84 -31.74 6.37
N PHE A 6 -47.65 -31.19 6.56
CA PHE A 6 -47.42 -30.15 7.56
C PHE A 6 -46.43 -29.11 7.06
N ASP A 7 -46.63 -27.86 7.48
CA ASP A 7 -45.61 -26.83 7.55
C ASP A 7 -45.18 -26.61 9.01
N LEU A 8 -43.90 -26.29 9.24
CA LEU A 8 -43.38 -26.10 10.60
C LEU A 8 -44.10 -24.97 11.34
N MET A 9 -44.50 -23.92 10.63
CA MET A 9 -45.14 -22.73 11.22
C MET A 9 -46.54 -23.04 11.78
N GLU A 10 -47.20 -24.12 11.33
CA GLU A 10 -48.50 -24.58 11.88
C GLU A 10 -48.43 -24.95 13.36
N ALA A 11 -47.23 -25.28 13.88
CA ALA A 11 -47.06 -25.64 15.29
C ALA A 11 -47.31 -24.46 16.24
N GLY A 12 -47.21 -23.22 15.74
CA GLY A 12 -47.36 -22.00 16.53
C GLY A 12 -46.13 -21.69 17.41
N PRO A 13 -46.02 -20.43 17.87
CA PRO A 13 -44.79 -19.92 18.49
C PRO A 13 -44.45 -20.63 19.81
N GLN A 14 -45.44 -21.01 20.62
CA GLN A 14 -45.20 -21.71 21.90
C GLN A 14 -44.61 -23.10 21.66
N ARG A 15 -45.12 -23.86 20.68
CA ARG A 15 -44.60 -25.19 20.38
C ARG A 15 -43.23 -25.11 19.73
N ILE A 16 -43.01 -24.15 18.83
CA ILE A 16 -41.69 -23.91 18.23
C ILE A 16 -40.65 -23.58 19.30
N ALA A 17 -40.99 -22.74 20.29
CA ALA A 17 -40.09 -22.43 21.41
C ALA A 17 -39.73 -23.68 22.24
N GLN A 18 -40.71 -24.55 22.52
CA GLN A 18 -40.44 -25.83 23.20
C GLN A 18 -39.52 -26.73 22.37
N MET A 19 -39.79 -26.87 21.07
CA MET A 19 -38.96 -27.66 20.16
C MET A 19 -37.52 -27.12 20.10
N LEU A 20 -37.35 -25.79 20.07
CA LEU A 20 -36.02 -25.16 20.10
C LEU A 20 -35.27 -25.45 21.41
N ALA A 21 -35.95 -25.37 22.56
CA ALA A 21 -35.35 -25.70 23.85
C ALA A 21 -34.88 -27.17 23.91
N GLU A 22 -35.72 -28.10 23.44
CA GLU A 22 -35.37 -29.53 23.33
C GLU A 22 -34.16 -29.75 22.39
N LEU A 23 -34.15 -29.11 21.22
CA LEU A 23 -33.03 -29.19 20.27
C LEU A 23 -31.72 -28.69 20.88
N VAL A 24 -31.74 -27.60 21.65
CA VAL A 24 -30.55 -27.08 22.34
C VAL A 24 -29.97 -28.10 23.32
N GLU A 25 -30.80 -28.79 24.10
CA GLU A 25 -30.33 -29.85 25.01
C GLU A 25 -29.75 -31.06 24.25
N LEU A 26 -30.33 -31.41 23.10
CA LEU A 26 -29.79 -32.46 22.24
C LEU A 26 -28.43 -32.09 21.62
N PHE A 27 -28.20 -30.80 21.31
CA PHE A 27 -26.87 -30.33 20.89
C PHE A 27 -25.86 -30.36 22.04
N LYS A 28 -26.27 -29.98 23.26
CA LYS A 28 -25.39 -30.02 24.44
C LYS A 28 -24.95 -31.43 24.82
N THR A 29 -25.83 -32.41 24.64
CA THR A 29 -25.55 -33.84 24.89
C THR A 29 -24.90 -34.52 23.69
N GLU A 30 -24.54 -33.77 22.64
CA GLU A 30 -23.95 -34.25 21.39
C GLU A 30 -24.79 -35.31 20.64
N ALA A 31 -26.07 -35.45 20.99
CA ALA A 31 -27.03 -36.29 20.27
C ALA A 31 -27.37 -35.71 18.88
N LEU A 32 -27.19 -34.39 18.71
CA LEU A 32 -27.26 -33.71 17.43
C LEU A 32 -25.95 -32.98 17.13
N HIS A 33 -25.56 -32.98 15.86
CA HIS A 33 -24.44 -32.21 15.35
C HIS A 33 -24.89 -31.21 14.30
N ARG A 34 -24.20 -30.08 14.20
CA ARG A 34 -24.48 -29.07 13.19
C ARG A 34 -24.26 -29.66 11.80
N LEU A 35 -25.15 -29.35 10.87
CA LEU A 35 -24.94 -29.68 9.47
C LEU A 35 -23.71 -28.93 8.93
N PRO A 36 -22.99 -29.48 7.94
CA PRO A 36 -21.97 -28.74 7.22
C PRO A 36 -22.57 -27.43 6.69
N VAL A 37 -21.93 -26.30 7.01
CA VAL A 37 -22.36 -24.98 6.56
C VAL A 37 -21.45 -24.50 5.45
N LYS A 38 -22.05 -24.02 4.37
CA LYS A 38 -21.35 -23.21 3.38
C LYS A 38 -21.89 -21.79 3.42
N SER A 39 -21.04 -20.88 3.86
CA SER A 39 -21.39 -19.47 4.05
C SER A 39 -20.99 -18.64 2.83
N TRP A 40 -21.80 -17.62 2.57
CA TRP A 40 -21.47 -16.51 1.70
C TRP A 40 -21.79 -15.22 2.43
N ASP A 41 -21.06 -14.16 2.13
CA ASP A 41 -21.54 -12.83 2.48
C ASP A 41 -22.87 -12.55 1.77
N VAL A 42 -23.81 -11.88 2.44
CA VAL A 42 -25.12 -11.50 1.89
C VAL A 42 -25.02 -10.75 0.54
N ARG A 43 -23.92 -10.03 0.30
CA ARG A 43 -23.66 -9.33 -0.97
C ARG A 43 -23.41 -10.28 -2.14
N HIS A 44 -22.96 -11.50 -1.84
CA HIS A 44 -22.82 -12.60 -2.80
C HIS A 44 -24.05 -13.52 -2.82
N ALA A 45 -25.21 -13.07 -2.30
CA ALA A 45 -26.43 -13.89 -2.25
C ALA A 45 -26.81 -14.47 -3.62
N ARG A 46 -26.63 -13.73 -4.73
CA ARG A 46 -26.92 -14.25 -6.08
C ARG A 46 -26.12 -15.51 -6.42
N GLU A 47 -24.85 -15.56 -6.01
CA GLU A 47 -24.00 -16.73 -6.20
C GLU A 47 -24.40 -17.87 -5.27
N ALA A 48 -24.71 -17.55 -4.01
CA ALA A 48 -25.22 -18.53 -3.05
C ALA A 48 -26.54 -19.17 -3.53
N TYR A 49 -27.48 -18.38 -4.07
CA TYR A 49 -28.73 -18.86 -4.65
C TYR A 49 -28.50 -19.71 -5.91
N ARG A 50 -27.56 -19.31 -6.78
CA ARG A 50 -27.18 -20.14 -7.94
C ARG A 50 -26.58 -21.48 -7.48
N PHE A 51 -25.73 -21.47 -6.46
CA PHE A 51 -25.15 -22.69 -5.89
C PHE A 51 -26.23 -23.60 -5.26
N LEU A 52 -27.19 -23.01 -4.54
CA LEU A 52 -28.30 -23.72 -3.92
C LEU A 52 -29.21 -24.36 -4.98
N SER A 53 -29.63 -23.61 -6.00
CA SER A 53 -30.54 -24.06 -7.06
C SER A 53 -29.95 -25.16 -7.95
N GLN A 54 -28.62 -25.22 -8.07
CA GLN A 54 -27.92 -26.32 -8.75
C GLN A 54 -27.84 -27.60 -7.89
N ALA A 55 -28.40 -27.62 -6.68
CA ALA A 55 -28.37 -28.74 -5.73
C ALA A 55 -26.95 -29.27 -5.44
N ARG A 56 -25.93 -28.41 -5.56
CA ARG A 56 -24.51 -28.78 -5.35
C ARG A 56 -24.08 -28.78 -3.88
N HIS A 57 -24.99 -28.45 -2.97
CA HIS A 57 -24.69 -28.24 -1.56
C HIS A 57 -24.91 -29.53 -0.75
N VAL A 58 -24.04 -29.75 0.22
CA VAL A 58 -24.25 -30.70 1.30
C VAL A 58 -24.45 -29.88 2.57
N GLY A 59 -25.49 -30.20 3.35
CA GLY A 59 -25.81 -29.47 4.57
C GLY A 59 -26.60 -28.18 4.33
N LYS A 60 -26.12 -27.04 4.83
CA LYS A 60 -26.84 -25.75 4.78
C LYS A 60 -26.04 -24.63 4.11
N VAL A 61 -26.74 -23.83 3.33
CA VAL A 61 -26.22 -22.55 2.78
C VAL A 61 -26.64 -21.42 3.72
N VAL A 62 -25.69 -20.60 4.15
CA VAL A 62 -25.92 -19.48 5.08
C VAL A 62 -25.43 -18.17 4.46
N LEU A 63 -26.16 -17.09 4.68
CA LEU A 63 -25.72 -15.74 4.36
C LEU A 63 -25.24 -15.04 5.63
N THR A 64 -24.04 -14.49 5.60
CA THR A 64 -23.48 -13.70 6.71
C THR A 64 -23.76 -12.22 6.49
N MET A 65 -24.13 -11.52 7.56
CA MET A 65 -24.32 -10.08 7.54
C MET A 65 -23.00 -9.37 7.89
N PRO A 66 -22.62 -8.31 7.16
CA PRO A 66 -21.32 -7.65 7.32
C PRO A 66 -21.13 -6.92 8.65
N ASP A 67 -22.19 -6.68 9.41
CA ASP A 67 -22.23 -5.99 10.71
C ASP A 67 -22.70 -6.88 11.88
N ALA A 68 -22.90 -8.19 11.66
CA ALA A 68 -23.34 -9.12 12.70
C ALA A 68 -22.43 -9.11 13.95
N TRP A 69 -21.15 -8.77 13.76
CA TRP A 69 -20.16 -8.62 14.82
C TRP A 69 -20.45 -7.47 15.80
N ALA A 70 -21.34 -6.53 15.48
CA ALA A 70 -21.67 -5.42 16.36
C ALA A 70 -22.62 -5.81 17.52
N ALA A 71 -23.26 -6.99 17.42
CA ALA A 71 -24.23 -7.45 18.41
C ALA A 71 -23.60 -8.02 19.69
N GLY A 72 -22.35 -8.51 19.63
CA GLY A 72 -21.65 -9.06 20.79
C GLY A 72 -20.61 -8.11 21.37
N THR A 73 -19.62 -8.68 22.06
CA THR A 73 -18.50 -7.92 22.62
C THR A 73 -17.45 -7.63 21.56
N VAL A 74 -16.99 -6.38 21.52
CA VAL A 74 -15.88 -5.93 20.67
C VAL A 74 -14.65 -5.66 21.52
N LEU A 75 -13.58 -6.42 21.26
CA LEU A 75 -12.27 -6.22 21.87
C LEU A 75 -11.41 -5.29 21.00
N ILE A 76 -10.92 -4.19 21.58
CA ILE A 76 -10.02 -3.25 20.92
C ILE A 76 -8.70 -3.22 21.69
N THR A 77 -7.64 -3.79 21.11
CA THR A 77 -6.31 -3.75 21.73
C THR A 77 -5.54 -2.52 21.26
N GLY A 78 -4.75 -1.90 22.14
CA GLY A 78 -4.33 -0.52 21.94
C GLY A 78 -5.52 0.45 22.04
N GLY A 79 -6.61 0.02 22.71
CA GLY A 79 -7.90 0.73 22.74
C GLY A 79 -7.85 2.12 23.39
N THR A 80 -6.86 2.37 24.24
CA THR A 80 -6.63 3.67 24.88
C THR A 80 -5.73 4.60 24.05
N GLY A 81 -5.17 4.12 22.94
CA GLY A 81 -4.38 4.92 22.02
C GLY A 81 -5.25 5.76 21.07
N MET A 82 -4.60 6.63 20.28
CA MET A 82 -5.29 7.51 19.33
C MET A 82 -6.20 6.73 18.36
N ALA A 83 -5.65 5.75 17.64
CA ALA A 83 -6.43 4.95 16.69
C ALA A 83 -7.49 4.07 17.39
N GLY A 84 -7.13 3.41 18.50
CA GLY A 84 -8.04 2.56 19.25
C GLY A 84 -9.26 3.30 19.79
N SER A 85 -9.05 4.50 20.35
CA SER A 85 -10.14 5.34 20.87
C SER A 85 -11.02 5.92 19.76
N ALA A 86 -10.44 6.27 18.60
CA ALA A 86 -11.19 6.67 17.41
C ALA A 86 -12.10 5.54 16.91
N VAL A 87 -11.57 4.32 16.84
CA VAL A 87 -12.35 3.13 16.49
C VAL A 87 -13.46 2.92 17.50
N ALA A 88 -13.17 2.92 18.81
CA ALA A 88 -14.18 2.72 19.85
C ALA A 88 -15.37 3.69 19.69
N ARG A 89 -15.10 5.00 19.52
CA ARG A 89 -16.14 6.01 19.28
C ARG A 89 -16.94 5.72 18.02
N HIS A 90 -16.27 5.38 16.94
CA HIS A 90 -16.91 5.10 15.66
C HIS A 90 -17.81 3.86 15.73
N LEU A 91 -17.33 2.79 16.35
CA LEU A 91 -18.10 1.54 16.50
C LEU A 91 -19.34 1.74 17.39
N VAL A 92 -19.23 2.48 18.48
CA VAL A 92 -20.39 2.78 19.35
C VAL A 92 -21.39 3.69 18.64
N SER A 93 -20.93 4.78 18.02
CA SER A 93 -21.83 5.78 17.41
C SER A 93 -22.49 5.31 16.12
N ARG A 94 -21.75 4.63 15.24
CA ARG A 94 -22.23 4.24 13.91
C ARG A 94 -22.80 2.83 13.86
N TYR A 95 -22.15 1.88 14.52
CA TYR A 95 -22.55 0.47 14.51
C TYR A 95 -23.37 0.08 15.73
N GLY A 96 -23.58 1.00 16.69
CA GLY A 96 -24.41 0.75 17.86
C GLY A 96 -23.84 -0.28 18.81
N VAL A 97 -22.52 -0.52 18.77
CA VAL A 97 -21.85 -1.50 19.64
C VAL A 97 -22.11 -1.17 21.10
N ARG A 98 -22.62 -2.15 21.85
CA ARG A 98 -23.04 -1.97 23.25
C ARG A 98 -22.05 -2.51 24.27
N GLN A 99 -21.16 -3.43 23.89
CA GLN A 99 -20.15 -4.02 24.79
C GLN A 99 -18.77 -3.81 24.18
N VAL A 100 -17.96 -2.94 24.79
CA VAL A 100 -16.63 -2.58 24.31
C VAL A 100 -15.59 -2.92 25.37
N VAL A 101 -14.56 -3.66 24.98
CA VAL A 101 -13.41 -3.96 25.84
C VAL A 101 -12.19 -3.25 25.28
N LEU A 102 -11.66 -2.28 26.02
CA LEU A 102 -10.44 -1.55 25.66
C LEU A 102 -9.25 -2.17 26.40
N ALA A 103 -8.39 -2.87 25.66
CA ALA A 103 -7.20 -3.49 26.21
C ALA A 103 -5.95 -2.64 25.90
N SER A 104 -5.15 -2.32 26.92
CA SER A 104 -3.85 -1.69 26.75
C SER A 104 -2.93 -2.01 27.94
N ARG A 105 -1.62 -1.80 27.80
CA ARG A 105 -0.67 -2.02 28.91
C ARG A 105 -0.88 -1.06 30.09
N ALA A 106 -1.38 0.14 29.81
CA ALA A 106 -1.55 1.19 30.81
C ALA A 106 -2.89 1.11 31.55
N GLY A 107 -3.88 0.36 31.05
CA GLY A 107 -5.19 0.23 31.69
C GLY A 107 -5.91 1.56 31.89
N GLU A 108 -6.66 1.68 33.00
CA GLU A 108 -7.49 2.85 33.38
C GLU A 108 -6.70 4.04 33.95
N HIS A 109 -5.37 4.00 33.96
CA HIS A 109 -4.56 4.88 34.82
C HIS A 109 -4.37 6.32 34.30
N THR A 110 -5.20 6.81 33.38
CA THR A 110 -5.14 8.20 32.88
C THR A 110 -6.52 8.86 32.84
N GLU A 111 -6.57 10.17 33.13
CA GLU A 111 -7.79 10.98 33.07
C GLU A 111 -8.43 10.96 31.67
N SER A 112 -7.61 10.85 30.62
CA SER A 112 -8.06 10.69 29.24
C SER A 112 -8.84 9.39 28.99
N VAL A 113 -8.54 8.31 29.71
CA VAL A 113 -9.26 7.03 29.59
C VAL A 113 -10.60 7.10 30.32
N ALA A 114 -10.66 7.72 31.50
CA ALA A 114 -11.91 7.96 32.20
C ALA A 114 -12.89 8.79 31.36
N ALA A 115 -12.42 9.88 30.75
CA ALA A 115 -13.23 10.70 29.85
C ALA A 115 -13.75 9.92 28.64
N LEU A 116 -12.93 9.03 28.06
CA LEU A 116 -13.35 8.15 26.96
C LEU A 116 -14.43 7.15 27.41
N VAL A 117 -14.27 6.55 28.59
CA VAL A 117 -15.27 5.61 29.16
C VAL A 117 -16.59 6.32 29.39
N ASP A 118 -16.58 7.52 29.96
CA ASP A 118 -17.79 8.32 30.21
C ASP A 118 -18.47 8.76 28.90
N GLU A 119 -17.69 9.16 27.89
CA GLU A 119 -18.18 9.53 26.56
C GLU A 119 -18.91 8.35 25.89
N LEU A 120 -18.27 7.18 25.84
CA LEU A 120 -18.83 5.97 25.24
C LEU A 120 -20.02 5.44 26.08
N GLY A 121 -19.95 5.56 27.40
CA GLY A 121 -21.02 5.27 28.33
C GLY A 121 -22.28 6.11 28.07
N SER A 122 -22.09 7.40 27.85
CA SER A 122 -23.16 8.34 27.51
C SER A 122 -23.79 8.05 26.14
N ALA A 123 -23.03 7.47 25.21
CA ALA A 123 -23.52 6.96 23.94
C ALA A 123 -24.22 5.58 24.04
N GLY A 124 -24.31 5.02 25.26
CA GLY A 124 -25.02 3.79 25.58
C GLY A 124 -24.20 2.52 25.38
N ALA A 125 -22.87 2.60 25.45
CA ALA A 125 -21.99 1.43 25.49
C ALA A 125 -21.57 1.12 26.93
N ARG A 126 -21.50 -0.16 27.28
CA ARG A 126 -20.79 -0.63 28.46
C ARG A 126 -19.33 -0.82 28.09
N VAL A 127 -18.47 -0.02 28.68
CA VAL A 127 -17.03 -0.08 28.42
C VAL A 127 -16.32 -0.76 29.58
N GLN A 128 -15.50 -1.75 29.28
CA GLN A 128 -14.56 -2.35 30.21
C GLN A 128 -13.15 -2.00 29.74
N VAL A 129 -12.34 -1.42 30.61
CA VAL A 129 -10.92 -1.20 30.32
C VAL A 129 -10.11 -2.27 31.04
N VAL A 130 -9.20 -2.92 30.31
CA VAL A 130 -8.39 -4.02 30.86
C VAL A 130 -6.92 -3.71 30.64
N SER A 131 -6.15 -3.76 31.73
CA SER A 131 -4.69 -3.77 31.64
C SER A 131 -4.24 -5.12 31.11
N CYS A 132 -3.73 -5.16 29.88
CA CYS A 132 -3.30 -6.38 29.22
C CYS A 132 -2.17 -6.07 28.22
N ASP A 133 -1.03 -6.75 28.39
CA ASP A 133 -0.01 -6.84 27.35
C ASP A 133 -0.41 -7.95 26.37
N VAL A 134 -0.77 -7.58 25.14
CA VAL A 134 -1.20 -8.53 24.11
C VAL A 134 -0.11 -9.52 23.69
N ALA A 135 1.15 -9.19 23.94
CA ALA A 135 2.26 -10.10 23.68
C ALA A 135 2.41 -11.18 24.76
N ASP A 136 1.79 -11.00 25.93
CA ASP A 136 1.69 -12.04 26.95
C ASP A 136 0.49 -12.94 26.63
N ARG A 137 0.79 -14.16 26.19
CA ARG A 137 -0.21 -15.14 25.78
C ARG A 137 -1.18 -15.50 26.91
N ASP A 138 -0.70 -15.61 28.15
CA ASP A 138 -1.53 -16.03 29.28
C ASP A 138 -2.45 -14.89 29.72
N ALA A 139 -1.96 -13.64 29.66
CA ALA A 139 -2.80 -12.45 29.86
C ALA A 139 -3.91 -12.36 28.79
N VAL A 140 -3.59 -12.60 27.52
CA VAL A 140 -4.61 -12.62 26.44
C VAL A 140 -5.58 -13.79 26.64
N ALA A 141 -5.12 -14.95 27.09
CA ALA A 141 -6.00 -16.09 27.33
C ALA A 141 -7.02 -15.79 28.44
N GLY A 142 -6.58 -15.16 29.54
CA GLY A 142 -7.47 -14.70 30.61
C GLY A 142 -8.46 -13.63 30.13
N LEU A 143 -8.00 -12.67 29.32
CA LEU A 143 -8.85 -11.65 28.72
C LEU A 143 -9.92 -12.29 27.82
N VAL A 144 -9.54 -13.16 26.88
CA VAL A 144 -10.48 -13.82 25.97
C VAL A 144 -11.47 -14.70 26.73
N ALA A 145 -11.01 -15.46 27.73
CA ALA A 145 -11.88 -16.31 28.55
C ALA A 145 -12.92 -15.51 29.35
N SER A 146 -12.62 -14.25 29.71
CA SER A 146 -13.57 -13.36 30.38
C SER A 146 -14.66 -12.79 29.46
N GLN A 147 -14.58 -13.02 28.15
CA GLN A 147 -15.47 -12.45 27.13
C GLN A 147 -16.16 -13.56 26.31
N PRO A 148 -17.14 -14.28 26.87
CA PRO A 148 -17.79 -15.41 26.19
C PRO A 148 -18.54 -15.01 24.92
N ASP A 149 -19.01 -13.76 24.83
CA ASP A 149 -19.75 -13.20 23.70
C ASP A 149 -18.85 -12.40 22.73
N LEU A 150 -17.55 -12.67 22.71
CA LEU A 150 -16.59 -11.98 21.83
C LEU A 150 -16.91 -12.27 20.35
N THR A 151 -17.25 -11.21 19.60
CA THR A 151 -17.65 -11.31 18.18
C THR A 151 -16.76 -10.49 17.26
N ALA A 152 -16.01 -9.51 17.79
CA ALA A 152 -15.05 -8.73 17.02
C ALA A 152 -13.75 -8.48 17.77
N VAL A 153 -12.63 -8.46 17.03
CA VAL A 153 -11.32 -8.04 17.51
C VAL A 153 -10.76 -6.96 16.59
N PHE A 154 -10.38 -5.82 17.16
CA PHE A 154 -9.68 -4.74 16.48
C PHE A 154 -8.30 -4.57 17.12
N HIS A 155 -7.25 -4.96 16.42
CA HIS A 155 -5.88 -4.89 16.89
C HIS A 155 -5.22 -3.58 16.42
N ALA A 156 -5.26 -2.56 17.28
CA ALA A 156 -4.65 -1.25 17.08
C ALA A 156 -3.41 -1.01 17.99
N ALA A 157 -2.83 -2.07 18.56
CA ALA A 157 -1.63 -1.96 19.37
C ALA A 157 -0.39 -1.78 18.46
N GLY A 158 0.54 -0.92 18.89
CA GLY A 158 1.77 -0.67 18.16
C GLY A 158 2.72 0.24 18.95
N VAL A 159 4.00 0.13 18.61
CA VAL A 159 5.09 1.03 19.06
C VAL A 159 6.03 1.28 17.89
N LEU A 160 6.72 2.41 17.88
CA LEU A 160 7.81 2.72 16.95
C LEU A 160 9.16 2.66 17.66
N ASP A 161 10.19 2.33 16.90
CA ASP A 161 11.59 2.41 17.32
C ASP A 161 12.45 2.54 16.05
N ASP A 162 12.46 3.76 15.51
CA ASP A 162 13.01 4.03 14.18
C ASP A 162 14.54 3.98 14.19
N ALA A 163 15.10 3.23 13.25
CA ALA A 163 16.52 3.16 12.96
C ALA A 163 16.76 2.69 11.51
N VAL A 164 17.82 3.21 10.89
CA VAL A 164 18.33 2.64 9.64
C VAL A 164 18.74 1.18 9.84
N ILE A 165 18.72 0.36 8.78
CA ILE A 165 19.00 -1.09 8.89
C ILE A 165 20.35 -1.36 9.59
N THR A 166 21.38 -0.56 9.32
CA THR A 166 22.71 -0.70 9.95
C THR A 166 22.73 -0.34 11.44
N GLY A 167 21.73 0.39 11.93
CA GLY A 167 21.57 0.78 13.33
C GLY A 167 20.50 -0.03 14.08
N LEU A 168 19.86 -1.01 13.43
CA LEU A 168 18.91 -1.89 14.10
C LEU A 168 19.66 -2.90 14.97
N THR A 169 19.20 -3.05 16.21
CA THR A 169 19.62 -4.10 17.13
C THR A 169 18.47 -5.10 17.34
N PRO A 170 18.76 -6.34 17.78
CA PRO A 170 17.71 -7.31 18.11
C PRO A 170 16.65 -6.73 19.06
N GLU A 171 17.06 -5.96 20.07
CA GLU A 171 16.14 -5.38 21.06
C GLU A 171 15.17 -4.37 20.44
N ARG A 172 15.65 -3.55 19.48
CA ARG A 172 14.79 -2.60 18.74
C ARG A 172 13.83 -3.30 17.79
N VAL A 173 14.23 -4.44 17.24
CA VAL A 173 13.38 -5.29 16.40
C VAL A 173 12.31 -5.96 17.25
N ASP A 174 12.72 -6.64 18.32
CA ASP A 174 11.84 -7.37 19.25
C ASP A 174 10.80 -6.44 19.88
N LYS A 175 11.19 -5.23 20.29
CA LYS A 175 10.27 -4.25 20.86
C LYS A 175 9.11 -3.90 19.93
N VAL A 176 9.38 -3.73 18.63
CA VAL A 176 8.35 -3.38 17.62
C VAL A 176 7.52 -4.59 17.23
N LEU A 177 8.17 -5.74 17.02
CA LEU A 177 7.48 -6.99 16.67
C LEU A 177 6.57 -7.44 17.82
N ARG A 178 7.00 -7.33 19.09
CA ARG A 178 6.24 -7.77 20.25
C ARG A 178 4.80 -7.22 20.28
N ALA A 179 4.65 -5.92 20.07
CA ALA A 179 3.33 -5.29 20.16
C ALA A 179 2.38 -5.69 19.02
N LYS A 180 2.91 -5.95 17.81
CA LYS A 180 2.13 -6.22 16.60
C LYS A 180 2.08 -7.71 16.26
N VAL A 181 3.23 -8.35 16.11
CA VAL A 181 3.37 -9.75 15.68
C VAL A 181 2.92 -10.70 16.79
N ASP A 182 3.56 -10.66 17.95
CA ASP A 182 3.19 -11.57 19.06
C ASP A 182 1.76 -11.30 19.52
N GLY A 183 1.39 -10.02 19.63
CA GLY A 183 0.02 -9.57 19.93
C GLY A 183 -1.03 -10.15 18.98
N ALA A 184 -0.86 -9.96 17.67
CA ALA A 184 -1.81 -10.46 16.69
C ALA A 184 -1.81 -12.00 16.59
N TRP A 185 -0.65 -12.64 16.77
CA TRP A 185 -0.55 -14.10 16.78
C TRP A 185 -1.26 -14.73 17.99
N ASN A 186 -1.07 -14.18 19.18
CA ASN A 186 -1.78 -14.61 20.39
C ASN A 186 -3.29 -14.46 20.22
N LEU A 187 -3.75 -13.29 19.75
CA LEU A 187 -5.16 -13.06 19.44
C LEU A 187 -5.67 -14.06 18.40
N HIS A 188 -4.90 -14.37 17.36
CA HIS A 188 -5.31 -15.35 16.36
C HIS A 188 -5.50 -16.74 16.99
N GLU A 189 -4.49 -17.26 17.67
CA GLU A 189 -4.53 -18.61 18.24
C GLU A 189 -5.63 -18.77 19.29
N LEU A 190 -5.83 -17.75 20.13
CA LEU A 190 -6.80 -17.78 21.22
C LEU A 190 -8.23 -17.47 20.78
N THR A 191 -8.45 -16.95 19.57
CA THR A 191 -9.80 -16.66 19.04
C THR A 191 -10.21 -17.54 17.87
N ARG A 192 -9.31 -18.37 17.30
CA ARG A 192 -9.63 -19.20 16.11
C ARG A 192 -10.77 -20.20 16.30
N HIS A 193 -11.09 -20.53 17.55
CA HIS A 193 -12.16 -21.46 17.92
C HIS A 193 -13.47 -20.74 18.30
N LEU A 194 -13.46 -19.41 18.33
CA LEU A 194 -14.61 -18.56 18.60
C LEU A 194 -15.25 -18.11 17.28
N ASP A 195 -16.53 -17.74 17.34
CA ASP A 195 -17.30 -17.25 16.18
C ASP A 195 -17.05 -15.74 15.92
N VAL A 196 -15.77 -15.36 15.85
CA VAL A 196 -15.37 -13.98 15.59
C VAL A 196 -15.65 -13.63 14.13
N SER A 197 -16.60 -12.72 13.94
CA SER A 197 -17.08 -12.28 12.63
C SER A 197 -16.32 -11.09 12.07
N ALA A 198 -15.54 -10.38 12.89
CA ALA A 198 -14.59 -9.35 12.46
C ALA A 198 -13.25 -9.46 13.19
N PHE A 199 -12.15 -9.57 12.46
CA PHE A 199 -10.79 -9.58 13.01
C PHE A 199 -9.95 -8.58 12.23
N VAL A 200 -9.87 -7.34 12.72
CA VAL A 200 -9.29 -6.21 12.00
C VAL A 200 -7.91 -5.89 12.56
N LEU A 201 -6.89 -5.89 11.71
CA LEU A 201 -5.51 -5.59 12.04
C LEU A 201 -5.15 -4.19 11.52
N PHE A 202 -4.61 -3.34 12.39
CA PHE A 202 -4.14 -2.02 12.00
C PHE A 202 -2.68 -2.12 11.58
N SER A 203 -2.49 -2.28 10.28
CA SER A 203 -1.20 -2.27 9.61
C SER A 203 -0.83 -0.83 9.20
N SER A 204 0.23 -0.68 8.43
CA SER A 204 0.68 0.59 7.89
C SER A 204 1.16 0.41 6.47
N MET A 205 0.93 1.42 5.64
CA MET A 205 1.45 1.46 4.27
C MET A 205 2.99 1.42 4.23
N ALA A 206 3.68 1.73 5.34
CA ALA A 206 5.13 1.50 5.49
C ALA A 206 5.55 0.04 5.25
N GLY A 207 4.66 -0.94 5.52
CA GLY A 207 4.90 -2.36 5.20
C GLY A 207 4.85 -2.70 3.71
N ILE A 208 4.31 -1.80 2.88
CA ILE A 208 4.09 -2.01 1.44
C ILE A 208 5.09 -1.21 0.62
N VAL A 209 5.21 0.08 0.88
CA VAL A 209 6.08 0.99 0.10
C VAL A 209 7.41 1.29 0.78
N GLY A 210 7.60 0.77 1.99
CA GLY A 210 8.74 1.10 2.84
C GLY A 210 8.60 2.50 3.45
N ALA A 211 9.32 2.72 4.54
CA ALA A 211 9.56 4.04 5.09
C ALA A 211 11.02 4.10 5.59
N PRO A 212 11.78 5.15 5.22
CA PRO A 212 13.16 5.30 5.68
C PRO A 212 13.26 5.23 7.21
N GLY A 213 14.18 4.41 7.72
CA GLY A 213 14.37 4.23 9.16
C GLY A 213 13.33 3.34 9.86
N GLN A 214 12.39 2.74 9.15
CA GLN A 214 11.29 1.97 9.77
C GLN A 214 11.27 0.49 9.35
N ALA A 215 12.44 -0.14 9.14
CA ALA A 215 12.48 -1.51 8.61
C ALA A 215 11.86 -2.56 9.56
N ASN A 216 12.06 -2.43 10.88
CA ASN A 216 11.41 -3.26 11.90
C ASN A 216 9.87 -3.06 11.90
N TYR A 217 9.41 -1.83 11.78
CA TYR A 217 7.98 -1.50 11.73
C TYR A 217 7.33 -1.99 10.42
N ALA A 218 8.01 -1.80 9.28
CA ALA A 218 7.56 -2.33 8.00
C ALA A 218 7.40 -3.85 8.04
N ALA A 219 8.38 -4.57 8.61
CA ALA A 219 8.32 -6.02 8.79
C ALA A 219 7.14 -6.45 9.69
N ALA A 220 6.91 -5.76 10.80
CA ALA A 220 5.79 -6.03 11.70
C ALA A 220 4.42 -5.84 11.00
N ASN A 221 4.27 -4.80 10.18
CA ASN A 221 3.04 -4.52 9.45
C ASN A 221 2.83 -5.50 8.28
N ALA A 222 3.88 -5.86 7.55
CA ALA A 222 3.81 -6.90 6.52
C ALA A 222 3.40 -8.26 7.10
N PHE A 223 3.82 -8.59 8.33
CA PHE A 223 3.32 -9.76 9.05
C PHE A 223 1.81 -9.69 9.31
N LEU A 224 1.28 -8.54 9.74
CA LEU A 224 -0.17 -8.37 9.94
C LEU A 224 -0.96 -8.57 8.64
N ASP A 225 -0.46 -8.02 7.54
CA ASP A 225 -1.05 -8.20 6.21
C ASP A 225 -1.05 -9.68 5.80
N GLY A 226 0.07 -10.38 6.02
CA GLY A 226 0.19 -11.81 5.82
C GLY A 226 -0.74 -12.64 6.71
N LEU A 227 -0.89 -12.26 7.99
CA LEU A 227 -1.77 -12.94 8.94
C LEU A 227 -3.24 -12.81 8.53
N ALA A 228 -3.66 -11.64 8.03
CA ALA A 228 -5.02 -11.46 7.53
C ALA A 228 -5.30 -12.37 6.32
N ALA A 229 -4.37 -12.44 5.36
CA ALA A 229 -4.47 -13.35 4.22
C ALA A 229 -4.49 -14.82 4.67
N TYR A 230 -3.63 -15.20 5.63
CA TYR A 230 -3.57 -16.54 6.20
C TYR A 230 -4.89 -16.93 6.88
N ARG A 231 -5.45 -16.08 7.75
CA ARG A 231 -6.74 -16.33 8.41
C ARG A 231 -7.87 -16.52 7.40
N ARG A 232 -7.93 -15.67 6.37
CA ARG A 232 -8.92 -15.80 5.29
C ARG A 232 -8.78 -17.11 4.52
N SER A 233 -7.55 -17.59 4.27
CA SER A 233 -7.31 -18.89 3.62
C SER A 233 -7.83 -20.08 4.45
N ARG A 234 -8.00 -19.89 5.77
CA ARG A 234 -8.57 -20.88 6.71
C ARG A 234 -10.07 -20.69 6.94
N GLY A 235 -10.72 -19.81 6.18
CA GLY A 235 -12.15 -19.51 6.32
C GLY A 235 -12.49 -18.66 7.56
N LEU A 236 -11.50 -18.07 8.23
CA LEU A 236 -11.69 -17.20 9.39
C LEU A 236 -11.80 -15.74 8.95
N ALA A 237 -12.60 -14.95 9.67
CA ALA A 237 -12.66 -13.51 9.45
C ALA A 237 -11.28 -12.87 9.67
N ALA A 238 -10.91 -11.97 8.77
CA ALA A 238 -9.69 -11.17 8.84
C ALA A 238 -9.71 -10.02 7.82
N LEU A 239 -9.23 -8.86 8.26
CA LEU A 239 -8.98 -7.68 7.43
C LEU A 239 -7.74 -6.98 7.99
N SER A 240 -6.73 -6.74 7.16
CA SER A 240 -5.64 -5.82 7.49
C SER A 240 -5.84 -4.51 6.75
N VAL A 241 -5.82 -3.40 7.50
CA VAL A 241 -5.88 -2.06 6.92
C VAL A 241 -4.51 -1.43 7.04
N ALA A 242 -3.83 -1.28 5.91
CA ALA A 242 -2.55 -0.59 5.79
C ALA A 242 -2.80 0.92 5.74
N TRP A 243 -2.79 1.54 6.92
CA TRP A 243 -3.07 2.97 7.06
C TRP A 243 -1.95 3.85 6.50
N GLY A 244 -2.35 4.94 5.83
CA GLY A 244 -1.47 6.07 5.52
C GLY A 244 -1.19 6.94 6.75
N LEU A 245 -0.63 8.13 6.52
CA LEU A 245 -0.30 9.08 7.59
C LEU A 245 -1.57 9.66 8.20
N TRP A 246 -1.82 9.43 9.49
CA TRP A 246 -2.91 10.08 10.22
C TRP A 246 -2.53 11.54 10.54
N GLU A 247 -3.50 12.44 10.48
CA GLU A 247 -3.30 13.86 10.80
C GLU A 247 -3.11 14.10 12.30
N GLN A 248 -3.86 13.37 13.11
CA GLN A 248 -3.83 13.47 14.57
C GLN A 248 -2.55 12.84 15.09
N ALA A 249 -1.82 13.59 15.93
CA ALA A 249 -0.66 13.03 16.60
C ALA A 249 -1.08 11.91 17.56
N SER A 250 -0.33 10.83 17.54
CA SER A 250 -0.39 9.72 18.49
C SER A 250 0.90 9.72 19.31
N ALA A 251 0.95 8.99 20.43
CA ALA A 251 2.21 8.76 21.16
C ALA A 251 3.32 8.14 20.28
N MET A 252 2.94 7.48 19.17
CA MET A 252 3.89 6.95 18.18
C MET A 252 4.41 8.02 17.23
N THR A 253 3.65 9.10 16.97
CA THR A 253 4.01 10.14 16.01
C THR A 253 4.33 11.48 16.66
N GLU A 254 4.30 11.56 17.99
CA GLU A 254 4.56 12.77 18.77
C GLU A 254 6.01 13.25 18.64
N HIS A 255 6.95 12.32 18.41
CA HIS A 255 8.35 12.63 18.13
C HIS A 255 8.59 13.15 16.69
N LEU A 256 7.61 13.01 15.78
CA LEU A 256 7.75 13.47 14.41
C LEU A 256 7.62 14.98 14.42
N GLY A 257 8.74 15.67 14.18
CA GLY A 257 8.75 17.12 14.07
C GLY A 257 8.00 17.58 12.81
N GLU A 258 7.72 18.88 12.71
CA GLU A 258 7.12 19.49 11.51
C GLU A 258 7.88 19.10 10.23
N ARG A 259 9.21 18.93 10.34
CA ARG A 259 10.11 18.50 9.27
C ARG A 259 9.79 17.11 8.71
N ASP A 260 9.45 16.14 9.56
CA ASP A 260 9.12 14.78 9.11
C ASP A 260 7.76 14.73 8.43
N ARG A 261 6.81 15.53 8.93
CA ARG A 261 5.47 15.68 8.33
C ARG A 261 5.54 16.32 6.94
N VAL A 262 6.38 17.33 6.77
CA VAL A 262 6.65 17.99 5.47
C VAL A 262 7.40 17.07 4.50
N ARG A 263 8.30 16.20 4.98
CA ARG A 263 8.94 15.18 4.11
C ARG A 263 7.92 14.16 3.59
N MET A 264 7.05 13.65 4.45
CA MET A 264 6.03 12.66 4.05
C MET A 264 5.00 13.22 3.07
N SER A 265 4.59 14.49 3.23
CA SER A 265 3.67 15.14 2.30
C SER A 265 4.28 15.33 0.90
N ARG A 266 5.60 15.52 0.79
CA ARG A 266 6.32 15.63 -0.49
C ARG A 266 6.46 14.30 -1.24
N VAL A 267 6.29 13.15 -0.59
CA VAL A 267 6.20 11.82 -1.24
C VAL A 267 4.75 11.50 -1.65
N GLY A 268 3.86 12.51 -1.63
CA GLY A 268 2.47 12.39 -2.06
C GLY A 268 1.52 11.76 -1.05
N LEU A 269 1.94 11.63 0.22
CA LEU A 269 1.12 11.13 1.32
C LEU A 269 0.54 12.29 2.11
N ALA A 270 -0.74 12.58 1.85
CA ALA A 270 -1.43 13.64 2.54
C ALA A 270 -1.92 13.15 3.93
N PRO A 271 -1.85 14.00 4.98
CA PRO A 271 -2.39 13.65 6.29
C PRO A 271 -3.86 13.27 6.22
N LEU A 272 -4.24 12.16 6.84
CA LEU A 272 -5.60 11.61 6.85
C LEU A 272 -6.32 11.99 8.16
N PRO A 273 -7.36 12.84 8.10
CA PRO A 273 -8.16 13.17 9.26
C PRO A 273 -8.88 11.94 9.83
N THR A 274 -8.99 11.83 11.16
CA THR A 274 -9.64 10.68 11.83
C THR A 274 -11.04 10.37 11.30
N ASN A 275 -11.88 11.38 11.05
CA ASN A 275 -13.23 11.15 10.52
C ASN A 275 -13.21 10.52 9.12
N GLN A 276 -12.25 10.92 8.27
CA GLN A 276 -12.05 10.32 6.97
C GLN A 276 -11.46 8.90 7.08
N ALA A 277 -10.53 8.68 8.03
CA ALA A 277 -10.00 7.36 8.32
C ALA A 277 -11.11 6.37 8.73
N MET A 278 -12.07 6.80 9.55
CA MET A 278 -13.21 5.96 9.93
C MET A 278 -14.14 5.67 8.76
N GLY A 279 -14.34 6.63 7.84
CA GLY A 279 -15.04 6.36 6.58
C GLY A 279 -14.31 5.32 5.70
N PHE A 280 -12.98 5.32 5.70
CA PHE A 280 -12.19 4.27 5.03
C PHE A 280 -12.27 2.93 5.74
N LEU A 281 -12.37 2.90 7.07
CA LEU A 281 -12.62 1.66 7.82
C LEU A 281 -13.96 1.04 7.42
N ASP A 282 -15.02 1.84 7.27
CA ASP A 282 -16.33 1.36 6.81
C ASP A 282 -16.23 0.73 5.41
N ALA A 283 -15.57 1.43 4.49
CA ALA A 283 -15.36 0.92 3.14
C ALA A 283 -14.50 -0.36 3.13
N ALA A 284 -13.50 -0.45 4.01
CA ALA A 284 -12.63 -1.60 4.16
C ALA A 284 -13.35 -2.82 4.75
N LEU A 285 -14.21 -2.63 5.75
CA LEU A 285 -15.08 -3.69 6.29
C LEU A 285 -16.06 -4.22 5.24
N LEU A 286 -16.42 -3.37 4.27
CA LEU A 286 -17.20 -3.75 3.11
C LEU A 286 -16.35 -4.30 1.95
N ALA A 287 -15.02 -4.25 2.00
CA ALA A 287 -14.21 -4.86 0.95
C ALA A 287 -14.09 -6.38 1.20
N ASP A 288 -14.39 -7.21 0.21
CA ASP A 288 -14.09 -8.66 0.28
C ASP A 288 -12.60 -8.91 -0.08
N ARG A 289 -11.71 -8.21 0.63
CA ARG A 289 -10.25 -8.28 0.48
C ARG A 289 -9.60 -8.47 1.84
N PRO A 290 -8.61 -9.38 1.96
CA PRO A 290 -7.91 -9.60 3.23
C PRO A 290 -7.03 -8.41 3.63
N VAL A 291 -6.53 -7.63 2.66
CA VAL A 291 -5.61 -6.51 2.86
C VAL A 291 -6.05 -5.35 1.98
N VAL A 292 -6.14 -4.16 2.56
CA VAL A 292 -6.47 -2.93 1.84
C VAL A 292 -5.58 -1.78 2.31
N VAL A 293 -5.25 -0.86 1.40
CA VAL A 293 -4.54 0.38 1.72
C VAL A 293 -5.55 1.49 1.91
N ALA A 294 -5.48 2.17 3.06
CA ALA A 294 -6.34 3.30 3.41
C ALA A 294 -5.47 4.55 3.59
N ALA A 295 -5.27 5.30 2.51
CA ALA A 295 -4.41 6.48 2.48
C ALA A 295 -5.01 7.61 1.65
N ARG A 296 -4.71 8.86 2.03
CA ARG A 296 -4.99 10.03 1.19
C ARG A 296 -3.76 10.32 0.35
N LEU A 297 -3.90 10.20 -0.97
CA LEU A 297 -2.83 10.49 -1.92
C LEU A 297 -3.00 11.89 -2.49
N ASP A 298 -1.94 12.69 -2.46
CA ASP A 298 -1.87 13.95 -3.19
C ASP A 298 -1.25 13.67 -4.56
N ARG A 299 -2.11 13.54 -5.58
CA ARG A 299 -1.69 13.25 -6.95
C ARG A 299 -0.80 14.33 -7.57
N ALA A 300 -0.94 15.59 -7.15
CA ALA A 300 -0.10 16.67 -7.65
C ALA A 300 1.31 16.57 -7.07
N ALA A 301 1.44 16.27 -5.78
CA ALA A 301 2.72 16.04 -5.14
C ALA A 301 3.40 14.74 -5.66
N LEU A 302 2.62 13.71 -6.00
CA LEU A 302 3.15 12.49 -6.61
C LEU A 302 3.81 12.75 -7.98
N ALA A 303 3.33 13.72 -8.77
CA ALA A 303 3.87 13.99 -10.12
C ALA A 303 5.28 14.61 -10.15
N GLY A 304 5.79 15.15 -9.03
CA GLY A 304 7.07 15.85 -8.95
C GLY A 304 8.18 15.14 -8.17
N ALA A 305 7.93 13.94 -7.63
CA ALA A 305 8.87 13.18 -6.80
C ALA A 305 9.34 11.90 -7.52
N GLU A 306 10.53 11.38 -7.17
CA GLU A 306 10.90 9.99 -7.51
C GLU A 306 9.91 9.05 -6.81
N LEU A 307 8.90 8.60 -7.55
CA LEU A 307 7.87 7.73 -7.03
C LEU A 307 8.39 6.31 -6.87
N PRO A 308 8.09 5.64 -5.74
CA PRO A 308 8.12 4.18 -5.69
C PRO A 308 7.39 3.60 -6.92
N ALA A 309 7.97 2.57 -7.55
CA ALA A 309 7.42 1.98 -8.78
C ALA A 309 5.94 1.58 -8.65
N LEU A 310 5.51 1.22 -7.43
CA LEU A 310 4.11 0.90 -7.11
C LEU A 310 3.13 2.07 -7.40
N PHE A 311 3.58 3.31 -7.29
CA PHE A 311 2.76 4.51 -7.53
C PHE A 311 2.84 5.05 -8.97
N SER A 312 3.73 4.50 -9.81
CA SER A 312 3.93 4.96 -11.19
C SER A 312 2.63 4.90 -12.03
N GLN A 313 1.83 3.85 -11.83
CA GLN A 313 0.54 3.67 -12.53
C GLN A 313 -0.60 4.54 -11.97
N LEU A 314 -0.45 5.09 -10.77
CA LEU A 314 -1.46 5.96 -10.14
C LEU A 314 -1.35 7.41 -10.60
N VAL A 315 -0.20 7.80 -11.13
CA VAL A 315 0.08 9.15 -11.66
C VAL A 315 -0.04 9.20 -13.18
N ALA A 316 0.13 8.06 -13.86
CA ALA A 316 -0.10 7.95 -15.29
C ALA A 316 -1.60 7.99 -15.62
N GLY A 317 -2.15 9.20 -15.75
CA GLY A 317 -3.29 9.42 -16.65
C GLY A 317 -2.90 9.13 -18.09
N PRO A 318 -3.84 9.08 -19.06
CA PRO A 318 -3.51 8.91 -20.47
C PRO A 318 -2.77 10.15 -20.97
N ILE A 319 -1.44 10.15 -20.83
CA ILE A 319 -0.59 11.20 -21.36
C ILE A 319 -0.53 10.99 -22.87
N ARG A 320 -1.21 11.88 -23.60
CA ARG A 320 -0.88 12.16 -25.01
C ARG A 320 0.60 12.51 -25.02
N ARG A 321 1.46 11.57 -25.43
CA ARG A 321 2.89 11.82 -25.61
C ARG A 321 3.03 12.85 -26.73
N ILE A 322 3.17 14.11 -26.36
CA ILE A 322 3.96 15.05 -27.16
C ILE A 322 5.39 14.73 -26.76
N ILE A 323 6.13 14.13 -27.69
CA ILE A 323 7.54 13.85 -27.54
C ILE A 323 8.27 15.19 -27.66
N ASP A 324 8.52 15.86 -26.54
CA ASP A 324 9.66 16.77 -26.42
C ASP A 324 10.78 15.99 -25.73
N GLY A 325 11.81 15.64 -26.51
CA GLY A 325 12.88 14.74 -26.10
C GLY A 325 13.89 15.37 -25.15
N ALA A 326 13.55 15.51 -23.87
CA ALA A 326 14.45 16.09 -22.86
C ALA A 326 14.66 15.29 -21.56
N ASP A 327 14.04 14.12 -21.36
CA ASP A 327 14.03 13.43 -20.05
C ASP A 327 14.76 12.07 -19.99
N GLU A 328 15.88 11.92 -20.70
CA GLU A 328 16.83 10.79 -20.49
C GLU A 328 18.24 11.31 -20.09
N VAL A 329 18.34 12.20 -19.10
CA VAL A 329 19.58 13.00 -18.90
C VAL A 329 19.90 13.35 -17.43
N SER A 330 19.55 12.55 -16.41
CA SER A 330 19.87 12.95 -15.00
C SER A 330 21.38 12.91 -14.63
N GLY A 331 22.23 12.23 -15.40
CA GLY A 331 23.71 12.37 -15.31
C GLY A 331 24.30 13.31 -16.37
N SER A 332 23.75 13.28 -17.58
CA SER A 332 24.17 14.11 -18.73
C SER A 332 23.92 15.60 -18.53
N GLY A 333 22.85 15.98 -17.82
CA GLY A 333 22.39 17.36 -17.71
C GLY A 333 23.29 18.21 -16.81
N LEU A 334 23.75 17.66 -15.69
CA LEU A 334 24.72 18.35 -14.84
C LEU A 334 26.08 18.47 -15.52
N ALA A 335 26.58 17.40 -16.13
CA ALA A 335 27.84 17.42 -16.87
C ALA A 335 27.81 18.42 -18.05
N SER A 336 26.70 18.51 -18.78
CA SER A 336 26.50 19.48 -19.85
C SER A 336 26.41 20.93 -19.35
N ARG A 337 25.82 21.18 -18.18
CA ARG A 337 25.75 22.53 -17.58
C ARG A 337 27.09 23.00 -17.03
N LEU A 338 27.91 22.08 -16.54
CA LEU A 338 29.25 22.38 -16.03
C LEU A 338 30.27 22.52 -17.17
N HIS A 339 29.93 22.10 -18.40
CA HIS A 339 30.82 22.18 -19.55
C HIS A 339 30.88 23.63 -20.09
N GLY A 340 32.08 24.23 -20.06
CA GLY A 340 32.32 25.60 -20.52
C GLY A 340 32.26 26.69 -19.43
N LEU A 341 31.95 26.32 -18.18
CA LEU A 341 32.03 27.23 -17.03
C LEU A 341 33.47 27.39 -16.53
N THR A 342 33.80 28.56 -15.98
CA THR A 342 35.08 28.75 -15.28
C THR A 342 35.09 27.94 -13.97
N PRO A 343 36.28 27.62 -13.41
CA PRO A 343 36.38 26.91 -12.14
C PRO A 343 35.56 27.55 -11.00
N GLU A 344 35.52 28.89 -10.96
CA GLU A 344 34.77 29.66 -9.96
C GLU A 344 33.26 29.56 -10.16
N GLN A 345 32.80 29.52 -11.41
CA GLN A 345 31.38 29.35 -11.75
C GLN A 345 30.91 27.92 -11.48
N ARG A 346 31.76 26.93 -11.78
CA ARG A 346 31.52 25.51 -11.50
C ARG A 346 31.38 25.23 -10.01
N HIS A 347 32.28 25.79 -9.20
CA HIS A 347 32.22 25.67 -7.74
C HIS A 347 30.95 26.31 -7.16
N ARG A 348 30.53 27.47 -7.67
CA ARG A 348 29.28 28.13 -7.25
C ARG A 348 28.04 27.27 -7.55
N GLU A 349 27.93 26.77 -8.76
CA GLU A 349 26.83 25.89 -9.19
C GLU A 349 26.76 24.60 -8.36
N LEU A 350 27.91 23.97 -8.08
CA LEU A 350 27.95 22.77 -7.24
C LEU A 350 27.59 23.09 -5.78
N THR A 351 27.99 24.25 -5.27
CA THR A 351 27.63 24.69 -3.92
C THR A 351 26.13 24.95 -3.82
N GLU A 352 25.53 25.62 -4.81
CA GLU A 352 24.09 25.83 -4.90
C GLU A 352 23.32 24.51 -5.02
N LEU A 353 23.85 23.54 -5.78
CA LEU A 353 23.28 22.19 -5.87
C LEU A 353 23.28 21.50 -4.50
N VAL A 354 24.41 21.53 -3.78
CA VAL A 354 24.53 20.91 -2.45
C VAL A 354 23.63 21.62 -1.44
N CYS A 355 23.61 22.95 -1.41
CA CYS A 355 22.76 23.74 -0.53
C CYS A 355 21.27 23.51 -0.82
N SER A 356 20.88 23.43 -2.09
CA SER A 356 19.49 23.16 -2.47
C SER A 356 19.06 21.75 -2.02
N ASN A 357 19.90 20.74 -2.25
CA ASN A 357 19.62 19.38 -1.79
C ASN A 357 19.62 19.28 -0.26
N ALA A 358 20.51 19.99 0.42
CA ALA A 358 20.55 20.05 1.87
C ALA A 358 19.32 20.77 2.45
N ALA A 359 18.83 21.83 1.81
CA ALA A 359 17.62 22.55 2.23
C ALA A 359 16.37 21.68 2.06
N ILE A 360 16.31 20.93 0.95
CA ILE A 360 15.26 19.93 0.71
C ILE A 360 15.28 18.87 1.80
N VAL A 361 16.46 18.32 2.11
CA VAL A 361 16.60 17.31 3.17
C VAL A 361 16.17 17.91 4.51
N LEU A 362 16.68 19.08 4.91
CA LEU A 362 16.34 19.70 6.19
C LEU A 362 14.91 20.25 6.30
N GLY A 363 14.11 20.22 5.23
CA GLY A 363 12.72 20.69 5.22
C GLY A 363 12.56 22.21 5.18
N HIS A 364 13.63 22.95 4.84
CA HIS A 364 13.59 24.40 4.73
C HIS A 364 13.12 24.80 3.33
N SER A 365 11.92 25.38 3.22
CA SER A 365 11.46 26.05 2.01
C SER A 365 11.89 27.51 2.05
N GLY A 366 13.08 27.81 1.54
CA GLY A 366 13.47 29.19 1.18
C GLY A 366 14.44 29.93 2.12
N THR A 367 15.02 29.30 3.14
CA THR A 367 16.18 29.89 3.85
C THR A 367 17.48 29.40 3.20
N GLU A 368 18.32 30.34 2.75
CA GLU A 368 19.66 30.04 2.25
C GLU A 368 20.44 29.26 3.31
N ILE A 369 20.86 28.05 2.97
CA ILE A 369 21.80 27.31 3.80
C ILE A 369 23.15 28.01 3.68
N ASP A 370 23.71 28.39 4.82
CA ASP A 370 25.09 28.88 4.89
C ASP A 370 26.04 27.76 4.46
N ALA A 371 26.70 27.96 3.32
CA ALA A 371 27.57 26.99 2.70
C ALA A 371 28.82 26.65 3.54
N HIS A 372 29.16 27.51 4.52
CA HIS A 372 30.33 27.35 5.38
C HIS A 372 29.99 26.81 6.77
N LYS A 373 28.71 26.63 7.10
CA LYS A 373 28.29 26.06 8.39
C LYS A 373 28.33 24.54 8.33
N ALA A 374 28.80 23.92 9.41
CA ALA A 374 28.86 22.46 9.48
C ALA A 374 27.44 21.87 9.43
N PHE A 375 27.26 20.77 8.66
CA PHE A 375 26.00 20.07 8.54
C PHE A 375 25.42 19.64 9.91
N GLN A 376 26.29 19.27 10.87
CA GLN A 376 25.87 18.92 12.24
C GLN A 376 25.19 20.11 12.95
N ASP A 377 25.74 21.32 12.79
CA ASP A 377 25.19 22.55 13.38
C ASP A 377 23.93 23.05 12.65
N LEU A 378 23.65 22.51 11.47
CA LEU A 378 22.43 22.71 10.70
C LEU A 378 21.35 21.65 11.03
N GLY A 379 21.66 20.69 11.90
CA GLY A 379 20.74 19.66 12.36
C GLY A 379 20.70 18.41 11.49
N PHE A 380 21.78 18.11 10.75
CA PHE A 380 21.97 16.79 10.16
C PHE A 380 22.31 15.75 11.22
N ASP A 381 21.66 14.59 11.09
CA ASP A 381 21.83 13.37 11.85
C ASP A 381 22.18 12.19 10.91
N SER A 382 22.31 10.98 11.47
CA SER A 382 22.66 9.78 10.71
C SER A 382 21.64 9.39 9.62
N LEU A 383 20.36 9.79 9.73
CA LEU A 383 19.31 9.46 8.76
C LEU A 383 19.31 10.47 7.60
N THR A 384 19.32 11.75 7.94
CA THR A 384 19.35 12.87 6.99
C THR A 384 20.64 12.91 6.18
N ALA A 385 21.75 12.46 6.75
CA ALA A 385 23.00 12.31 6.04
C ALA A 385 22.91 11.30 4.88
N VAL A 386 22.26 10.15 5.12
CA VAL A 386 22.05 9.12 4.10
C VAL A 386 21.13 9.62 2.98
N GLU A 387 20.11 10.40 3.34
CA GLU A 387 19.16 10.99 2.39
C GLU A 387 19.84 12.01 1.45
N LEU A 388 20.64 12.92 2.00
CA LEU A 388 21.41 13.89 1.19
C LEU A 388 22.39 13.18 0.25
N ARG A 389 23.10 12.17 0.73
CA ARG A 389 23.99 11.35 -0.10
C ARG A 389 23.25 10.71 -1.27
N ASN A 390 22.09 10.09 -1.02
CA ASN A 390 21.31 9.45 -2.08
C ASN A 390 20.84 10.46 -3.13
N ARG A 391 20.37 11.63 -2.70
CA ARG A 391 19.99 12.72 -3.61
C ARG A 391 21.15 13.21 -4.46
N LEU A 392 22.31 13.45 -3.84
CA LEU A 392 23.51 13.87 -4.56
C LEU A 392 23.99 12.79 -5.54
N LYS A 393 23.91 11.51 -5.17
CA LYS A 393 24.20 10.39 -6.07
C LYS A 393 23.29 10.42 -7.30
N THR A 394 21.99 10.61 -7.14
CA THR A 394 21.04 10.73 -8.25
C THR A 394 21.34 11.96 -9.12
N ALA A 395 21.60 13.11 -8.51
CA ALA A 395 21.83 14.37 -9.21
C ALA A 395 23.18 14.45 -9.95
N THR A 396 24.19 13.72 -9.48
CA THR A 396 25.56 13.76 -10.04
C THR A 396 25.92 12.50 -10.81
N GLY A 397 25.18 11.40 -10.63
CA GLY A 397 25.54 10.08 -11.17
C GLY A 397 26.74 9.43 -10.48
N LEU A 398 27.32 10.04 -9.44
CA LEU A 398 28.52 9.57 -8.77
C LEU A 398 28.23 8.50 -7.70
N THR A 399 29.18 7.58 -7.52
CA THR A 399 29.15 6.67 -6.37
C THR A 399 29.76 7.35 -5.15
N LEU A 400 28.91 7.81 -4.23
CA LEU A 400 29.33 8.57 -3.03
C LEU A 400 29.40 7.67 -1.78
N PRO A 401 30.48 7.75 -0.97
CA PRO A 401 30.64 6.95 0.25
C PRO A 401 29.63 7.34 1.35
N PRO A 402 29.33 6.43 2.29
CA PRO A 402 28.40 6.69 3.40
C PRO A 402 28.94 7.68 4.45
N THR A 403 30.26 7.89 4.51
CA THR A 403 30.93 8.83 5.41
C THR A 403 31.02 10.26 4.85
N LEU A 404 30.52 10.50 3.63
CA LEU A 404 30.69 11.74 2.86
C LEU A 404 30.44 13.03 3.66
N ILE A 405 29.38 13.06 4.48
CA ILE A 405 28.99 14.26 5.24
C ILE A 405 29.85 14.46 6.50
N PHE A 406 30.54 13.40 6.96
CA PHE A 406 31.52 13.49 8.04
C PHE A 406 32.92 13.82 7.50
N ASP A 407 33.25 13.32 6.31
CA ASP A 407 34.52 13.60 5.64
C ASP A 407 34.55 15.04 5.06
N TYR A 408 33.38 15.57 4.68
CA TYR A 408 33.18 16.92 4.13
C TYR A 408 32.05 17.62 4.92
N PRO A 409 32.37 18.23 6.07
CA PRO A 409 31.37 18.71 7.02
C PRO A 409 30.60 19.95 6.57
N THR A 410 31.03 20.66 5.53
CA THR A 410 30.33 21.85 4.99
C THR A 410 29.89 21.66 3.54
N ALA A 411 28.89 22.43 3.08
CA ALA A 411 28.41 22.34 1.70
C ALA A 411 29.46 22.80 0.68
N ALA A 412 30.31 23.76 1.04
CA ALA A 412 31.41 24.21 0.21
C ALA A 412 32.49 23.12 0.03
N GLU A 413 32.92 22.45 1.10
CA GLU A 413 33.88 21.34 1.04
C GLU A 413 33.33 20.15 0.26
N LEU A 414 32.03 19.87 0.44
CA LEU A 414 31.37 18.80 -0.31
C LEU A 414 31.28 19.13 -1.81
N ALA A 415 31.03 20.39 -2.16
CA ALA A 415 31.03 20.85 -3.55
C ALA A 415 32.41 20.71 -4.20
N GLU A 416 33.51 21.04 -3.50
CA GLU A 416 34.87 20.79 -3.98
C GLU A 416 35.15 19.30 -4.20
N HIS A 417 34.70 18.44 -3.28
CA HIS A 417 34.87 17.00 -3.45
C HIS A 417 34.11 16.46 -4.67
N LEU A 418 32.87 16.90 -4.87
CA LEU A 418 32.07 16.54 -6.04
C LEU A 418 32.74 17.02 -7.33
N ASP A 419 33.35 18.20 -7.32
CA ASP A 419 34.07 18.75 -8.46
C ASP A 419 35.28 17.90 -8.86
N ILE A 420 36.05 17.44 -7.87
CA ILE A 420 37.19 16.54 -8.07
C ILE A 420 36.74 15.18 -8.61
N GLN A 421 35.63 14.63 -8.08
CA GLN A 421 35.09 13.34 -8.54
C GLN A 421 34.53 13.43 -9.97
N LEU A 422 33.87 14.54 -10.33
CA LEU A 422 33.38 14.78 -11.69
C LEU A 422 34.53 15.00 -12.68
N ALA A 423 35.63 15.62 -12.25
CA ALA A 423 36.84 15.80 -13.08
C ALA A 423 37.63 14.50 -13.27
N ASN A 424 37.57 13.58 -12.30
CA ASN A 424 38.25 12.27 -12.34
C ASN A 424 37.37 11.13 -12.88
N ALA A 425 36.09 11.39 -13.14
CA ALA A 425 35.24 10.44 -13.85
C ALA A 425 35.82 10.24 -15.26
N PRO A 426 36.08 8.99 -15.71
CA PRO A 426 36.57 8.76 -17.06
C PRO A 426 35.58 9.38 -18.03
N ALA A 427 36.06 10.35 -18.81
CA ALA A 427 35.28 10.96 -19.87
C ALA A 427 34.80 9.84 -20.78
N VAL A 428 33.52 9.48 -20.66
CA VAL A 428 32.80 8.84 -21.75
C VAL A 428 32.82 9.90 -22.84
N THR A 429 33.75 9.73 -23.77
CA THR A 429 33.74 10.48 -25.02
C THR A 429 32.40 10.14 -25.66
N VAL A 430 31.48 11.09 -25.60
CA VAL A 430 30.25 11.06 -26.39
C VAL A 430 30.71 11.27 -27.83
N ASP A 431 31.10 10.19 -28.48
CA ASP A 431 31.07 10.13 -29.92
C ASP A 431 29.61 10.40 -30.30
N GLN A 432 29.36 11.43 -31.12
CA GLN A 432 28.01 11.64 -31.65
C GLN A 432 27.54 10.30 -32.21
N PRO A 433 26.29 9.86 -31.94
CA PRO A 433 25.87 8.51 -32.31
C PRO A 433 25.97 8.34 -33.81
N ASN A 434 27.07 7.75 -34.27
CA ASN A 434 27.31 7.48 -35.67
C ASN A 434 26.22 6.46 -36.06
N PRO A 435 25.32 6.81 -36.99
CA PRO A 435 24.20 5.95 -37.39
C PRO A 435 24.68 4.54 -37.78
N SER A 436 25.91 4.47 -38.29
CA SER A 436 26.62 3.25 -38.65
C SER A 436 26.87 2.32 -37.46
N THR A 437 27.23 2.86 -36.28
CA THR A 437 27.51 2.05 -35.07
C THR A 437 26.23 1.49 -34.48
N ARG A 438 25.17 2.30 -34.43
CA ARG A 438 23.84 1.87 -34.00
C ARG A 438 23.22 0.85 -34.96
N PHE A 439 23.43 1.03 -36.27
CA PHE A 439 23.03 0.05 -37.28
C PHE A 439 23.77 -1.29 -37.11
N ASN A 440 25.07 -1.26 -36.84
CA ASN A 440 25.85 -2.46 -36.58
C ASN A 440 25.42 -3.17 -35.27
N GLU A 441 25.04 -2.42 -34.23
CA GLU A 441 24.46 -2.96 -33.00
C GLU A 441 23.14 -3.68 -33.23
N VAL A 442 22.19 -3.02 -33.91
CA VAL A 442 20.89 -3.63 -34.26
C VAL A 442 21.09 -4.86 -35.14
N THR A 443 22.03 -4.82 -36.08
CA THR A 443 22.34 -5.97 -36.95
C THR A 443 22.88 -7.15 -36.14
N ARG A 444 23.75 -6.88 -35.16
CA ARG A 444 24.32 -7.91 -34.26
C ARG A 444 23.27 -8.49 -33.32
N GLU A 445 22.37 -7.68 -32.78
CA GLU A 445 21.24 -8.15 -31.98
C GLU A 445 20.28 -9.00 -32.81
N LEU A 446 19.94 -8.58 -34.03
CA LEU A 446 19.08 -9.33 -34.93
C LEU A 446 19.70 -10.69 -35.30
N GLN A 447 21.02 -10.73 -35.54
CA GLN A 447 21.76 -11.97 -35.82
C GLN A 447 21.74 -12.91 -34.60
N ALA A 448 22.03 -12.40 -33.40
CA ALA A 448 21.98 -13.19 -32.16
C ALA A 448 20.59 -13.74 -31.86
N LEU A 449 19.53 -13.00 -32.25
CA LEU A 449 18.15 -13.39 -32.08
C LEU A 449 17.76 -14.50 -33.06
N LEU A 450 18.26 -14.44 -34.31
CA LEU A 450 18.08 -15.46 -35.36
C LEU A 450 18.83 -16.78 -35.09
N ASP A 451 19.96 -16.70 -34.39
CA ASP A 451 20.80 -17.85 -34.05
C ASP A 451 20.32 -18.62 -32.80
N GLN A 452 19.25 -18.16 -32.13
CA GLN A 452 18.68 -18.89 -30.99
C GLN A 452 18.01 -20.21 -31.45
N PRO A 453 18.20 -21.32 -30.70
CA PRO A 453 17.71 -22.65 -31.09
C PRO A 453 16.19 -22.87 -30.88
N ASN A 454 15.48 -21.90 -30.33
CA ASN A 454 14.05 -21.97 -29.96
C ASN A 454 13.09 -21.50 -31.06
N TRP A 455 13.58 -21.16 -32.25
CA TRP A 455 12.76 -20.72 -33.38
C TRP A 455 12.10 -21.88 -34.13
N ASN A 456 10.77 -21.89 -34.22
CA ASN A 456 10.05 -22.77 -35.14
C ASN A 456 10.22 -22.26 -36.59
N PRO A 457 10.29 -23.12 -37.63
CA PRO A 457 10.30 -22.73 -39.05
C PRO A 457 9.28 -21.65 -39.46
N ASP A 458 8.10 -21.62 -38.85
CA ASP A 458 7.07 -20.60 -39.14
C ASP A 458 7.44 -19.20 -38.64
N ASP A 459 8.15 -19.11 -37.51
CA ASP A 459 8.58 -17.83 -36.93
C ASP A 459 9.70 -17.20 -37.77
N LYS A 460 10.64 -18.03 -38.27
CA LYS A 460 11.69 -17.57 -39.20
C LYS A 460 11.09 -17.04 -40.49
N THR A 461 10.07 -17.71 -41.01
CA THR A 461 9.36 -17.29 -42.23
C THR A 461 8.64 -15.95 -42.04
N ARG A 462 8.03 -15.73 -40.87
CA ARG A 462 7.35 -14.47 -40.53
C ARG A 462 8.33 -13.31 -40.36
N LEU A 463 9.48 -13.56 -39.74
CA LEU A 463 10.52 -12.55 -39.56
C LEU A 463 11.14 -12.13 -40.90
N ILE A 464 11.44 -13.09 -41.78
CA ILE A 464 11.99 -12.82 -43.12
C ILE A 464 11.01 -11.94 -43.93
N LYS A 465 9.72 -12.27 -43.93
CA LYS A 465 8.70 -11.45 -44.62
C LYS A 465 8.66 -10.01 -44.08
N ARG A 466 8.82 -9.83 -42.76
CA ARG A 466 8.79 -8.50 -42.13
C ARG A 466 10.06 -7.69 -42.44
N LEU A 467 11.23 -8.33 -42.47
CA LEU A 467 12.48 -7.69 -42.90
C LEU A 467 12.45 -7.30 -44.38
N GLN A 468 11.86 -8.15 -45.24
CA GLN A 468 11.67 -7.85 -46.66
C GLN A 468 10.70 -6.67 -46.87
N ALA A 469 9.61 -6.59 -46.10
CA ALA A 469 8.70 -5.45 -46.15
C ALA A 469 9.40 -4.13 -45.80
N ILE A 470 10.19 -4.12 -44.72
CA ILE A 470 10.96 -2.93 -44.31
C ILE A 470 11.99 -2.53 -45.38
N LEU A 471 12.68 -3.50 -45.99
CA LEU A 471 13.60 -3.25 -47.10
C LEU A 471 12.90 -2.69 -48.34
N THR A 472 11.68 -3.15 -48.61
CA THR A 472 10.86 -2.67 -49.72
C THR A 472 10.42 -1.22 -49.49
N ASP A 473 9.99 -0.89 -48.26
CA ASP A 473 9.61 0.47 -47.88
C ASP A 473 10.80 1.45 -47.94
N CYS A 474 12.01 1.00 -47.58
CA CYS A 474 13.22 1.82 -47.66
C CYS A 474 13.77 2.00 -49.08
N THR A 475 13.34 1.18 -50.06
CA THR A 475 13.80 1.24 -51.45
C THR A 475 12.79 1.88 -52.40
N ALA A 476 11.59 2.21 -51.91
CA ALA A 476 10.61 2.98 -52.67
C ALA A 476 11.14 4.41 -52.92
N PRO A 477 11.10 4.93 -54.17
CA PRO A 477 11.53 6.29 -54.45
C PRO A 477 10.64 7.30 -53.70
N PRO A 478 11.19 8.42 -53.22
CA PRO A 478 10.42 9.40 -52.46
C PRO A 478 9.31 9.98 -53.35
N ALA A 479 8.06 9.83 -52.92
CA ALA A 479 6.92 10.42 -53.60
C ALA A 479 7.07 11.95 -53.61
N SER A 480 7.08 12.54 -54.80
CA SER A 480 7.09 13.99 -55.00
C SER A 480 5.83 14.61 -54.41
N SER A 481 6.02 15.55 -53.50
CA SER A 481 4.99 16.39 -52.93
C SER A 481 4.38 17.31 -54.00
N GLY A 482 3.08 17.15 -54.23
CA GLY A 482 2.23 18.09 -54.98
C GLY A 482 0.86 18.20 -54.29
N PRO A 483 0.26 19.41 -54.19
CA PRO A 483 -1.01 19.59 -53.50
C PRO A 483 -2.17 19.37 -54.48
N SER A 484 -3.05 18.42 -54.20
CA SER A 484 -4.39 18.44 -54.79
C SER A 484 -5.41 17.74 -53.90
N THR A 485 -6.34 18.54 -53.43
CA THR A 485 -7.70 18.19 -53.04
C THR A 485 -8.38 17.30 -54.08
N THR A 486 -8.93 16.16 -53.66
CA THR A 486 -10.24 15.64 -54.09
C THR A 486 -10.67 14.55 -53.11
N HIS A 487 -11.83 14.76 -52.50
CA HIS A 487 -12.64 13.73 -51.87
C HIS A 487 -13.23 12.81 -52.96
N ASP A 488 -13.43 11.56 -52.57
CA ASP A 488 -14.46 10.60 -53.01
C ASP A 488 -14.10 9.48 -54.01
N ASP A 489 -14.55 8.28 -53.59
CA ASP A 489 -15.23 7.24 -54.36
C ASP A 489 -14.53 5.96 -54.85
N GLU A 490 -13.25 5.71 -54.55
CA GLU A 490 -12.64 4.42 -54.98
C GLU A 490 -12.61 3.30 -53.90
N ASP A 491 -12.72 3.60 -52.60
CA ASP A 491 -12.49 2.57 -51.56
C ASP A 491 -13.71 1.73 -51.14
N ILE A 492 -14.93 2.10 -51.57
CA ILE A 492 -16.15 1.30 -51.28
C ILE A 492 -16.31 0.13 -52.26
N THR A 493 -15.79 0.23 -53.48
CA THR A 493 -16.04 -0.79 -54.51
C THR A 493 -15.08 -1.99 -54.44
N THR A 494 -14.01 -1.89 -53.65
CA THR A 494 -13.01 -2.93 -53.43
C THR A 494 -12.97 -3.47 -52.00
N ALA A 495 -13.80 -2.93 -51.10
CA ALA A 495 -13.88 -3.38 -49.72
C ALA A 495 -14.48 -4.79 -49.62
N THR A 496 -13.80 -5.66 -48.89
CA THR A 496 -14.37 -6.97 -48.54
C THR A 496 -15.50 -6.81 -47.52
N GLU A 497 -16.43 -7.77 -47.48
CA GLU A 497 -17.62 -7.73 -46.61
C GLU A 497 -17.25 -7.49 -45.13
N SER A 498 -16.11 -8.01 -44.68
CA SER A 498 -15.58 -7.81 -43.33
C SER A 498 -15.06 -6.39 -43.04
N GLN A 499 -14.68 -5.62 -44.07
CA GLN A 499 -14.20 -4.24 -43.95
C GLN A 499 -15.36 -3.24 -43.95
N LEU A 500 -16.47 -3.54 -44.63
CA LEU A 500 -17.70 -2.74 -44.58
C LEU A 500 -18.35 -2.76 -43.18
N PHE A 501 -18.29 -3.88 -42.46
CA PHE A 501 -18.80 -3.96 -41.09
C PHE A 501 -17.93 -3.21 -40.06
N ALA A 502 -16.61 -3.14 -40.28
CA ALA A 502 -15.71 -2.39 -39.39
C ALA A 502 -15.93 -0.86 -39.48
N ILE A 503 -16.31 -0.35 -40.65
CA ILE A 503 -16.62 1.08 -40.85
C ILE A 503 -17.97 1.46 -40.20
N LEU A 504 -18.93 0.54 -40.17
CA LEU A 504 -20.23 0.74 -39.52
C LEU A 504 -20.16 0.67 -37.97
N ASP A 505 -19.26 -0.14 -37.42
CA ASP A 505 -19.05 -0.25 -35.96
C ASP A 505 -18.28 0.95 -35.37
N ASP A 506 -17.48 1.67 -36.19
CA ASP A 506 -16.76 2.88 -35.75
C ASP A 506 -17.63 4.16 -35.78
N GLU A 507 -18.72 4.20 -36.56
CA GLU A 507 -19.66 5.34 -36.59
C GLU A 507 -20.86 5.20 -35.65
N LEU A 508 -21.13 3.99 -35.14
CA LEU A 508 -22.16 3.73 -34.13
C LEU A 508 -21.52 3.10 -32.90
N GLY A 509 -20.77 3.92 -32.16
CA GLY A 509 -20.24 3.55 -30.84
C GLY A 509 -21.34 3.13 -29.85
N PRO A 510 -20.96 2.51 -28.71
CA PRO A 510 -21.89 2.09 -27.67
C PRO A 510 -22.63 3.25 -27.00
#